data_AF-A0A3D1WJG3-F1
#
_entry.id   AF-A0A3D1WJG3-F1
#
_cell.length_a   1.000
_cell.length_b   1.000
_cell.length_c   1.000
_cell.angle_alpha   90.00
_cell.angle_beta   90.00
_cell.angle_gamma   90.00
#
_symmetry.space_group_name_H-M   'P 1'
#
loop_
_entity.id
_entity.type
_entity.pdbx_description
1 polymer ?
#
loop_
_entity_poly.entity_id
_entity_poly.type
_entity_poly.pdbx_seq_one_letter_code
_entity_poly.pdbx_strand_id
1 'polypeptide(L)'
;MLLAQFAIGTRTLGAGLDKDKAEAAVKANIAPVVMIATSNPVDAAPATPAAAPVAAPVKVASGDSVYKAACAACHTAGVAGAPKTGDKSQWAPRMAQGKDTLYKHAIVGFQGKVGVMPAKGGNTALSDADVKAAVDFMLVSAK
;
A
#
# COMPACT_ATOMS: atom_id res chain seq x y z
N MET A 1 -47.93 -42.72 19.05
CA MET A 1 -46.96 -43.82 19.22
C MET A 1 -46.04 -43.74 18.00
N LEU A 2 -44.78 -43.32 18.08
CA LEU A 2 -43.73 -43.81 18.96
C LEU A 2 -42.69 -42.70 19.17
N LEU A 3 -42.26 -42.54 20.41
CA LEU A 3 -41.23 -41.62 20.86
C LEU A 3 -39.85 -42.06 20.37
N ALA A 4 -39.03 -41.12 19.93
CA ALA A 4 -37.57 -41.26 19.97
C ALA A 4 -36.99 -40.01 20.65
N GLN A 5 -36.90 -40.10 21.97
CA GLN A 5 -36.06 -39.28 22.81
C GLN A 5 -34.63 -39.77 22.63
N PHE A 6 -33.66 -38.87 22.43
CA PHE A 6 -32.34 -38.98 23.07
C PHE A 6 -31.75 -37.59 23.25
N ALA A 7 -31.71 -37.18 24.52
CA ALA A 7 -30.96 -36.06 25.03
C ALA A 7 -29.62 -36.58 25.57
N ILE A 8 -28.51 -36.08 25.04
CA ILE A 8 -27.16 -36.09 25.64
C ILE A 8 -26.45 -34.90 24.96
N GLY A 9 -25.80 -33.94 25.59
CA GLY A 9 -25.42 -33.67 26.97
C GLY A 9 -24.71 -32.30 26.94
N THR A 10 -24.74 -31.61 28.07
CA THR A 10 -24.28 -30.23 28.30
C THR A 10 -22.75 -30.07 28.36
N ARG A 11 -22.31 -28.80 28.26
CA ARG A 11 -20.99 -28.18 28.55
C ARG A 11 -19.97 -28.20 27.40
N THR A 12 -19.24 -27.12 27.10
CA THR A 12 -18.74 -26.04 27.97
C THR A 12 -18.45 -24.77 27.17
N LEU A 13 -18.82 -23.60 27.73
CA LEU A 13 -18.23 -22.30 27.39
C LEU A 13 -16.78 -22.30 27.88
N GLY A 14 -15.82 -22.08 26.98
CA GLY A 14 -14.41 -21.96 27.30
C GLY A 14 -13.73 -21.06 26.29
N ALA A 15 -13.60 -19.77 26.65
CA ALA A 15 -12.68 -18.85 26.00
C ALA A 15 -11.25 -19.33 26.32
N GLY A 16 -10.61 -19.97 25.33
CA GLY A 16 -9.19 -20.31 25.34
C GLY A 16 -8.49 -19.46 24.30
N LEU A 17 -7.68 -18.51 24.76
CA LEU A 17 -6.74 -17.75 23.94
C LEU A 17 -5.52 -18.65 23.70
N ASP A 18 -5.45 -19.30 22.54
CA ASP A 18 -4.25 -20.03 22.12
C ASP A 18 -3.19 -19.01 21.65
N LYS A 19 -2.37 -18.56 22.61
CA LYS A 19 -1.27 -17.58 22.43
C LYS A 19 0.03 -18.20 21.91
N ASP A 20 -0.01 -19.34 21.20
CA ASP A 20 1.20 -20.12 20.86
C ASP A 20 1.51 -20.23 19.36
N LYS A 21 1.21 -19.19 18.57
CA LYS A 21 1.73 -19.06 17.20
C LYS A 21 2.22 -17.65 16.86
N ALA A 22 2.89 -17.03 17.83
CA ALA A 22 3.77 -15.88 17.63
C ALA A 22 5.20 -16.29 17.97
N GLU A 23 6.12 -15.94 17.08
CA GLU A 23 7.58 -15.97 17.25
C GLU A 23 8.33 -17.32 17.24
N ALA A 24 8.93 -17.62 16.09
CA ALA A 24 10.25 -18.25 15.85
C ALA A 24 10.19 -18.84 14.43
N ALA A 25 10.96 -18.42 13.43
CA ALA A 25 12.41 -18.34 13.45
C ALA A 25 12.88 -17.34 12.38
N VAL A 26 13.36 -16.17 12.82
CA VAL A 26 14.17 -15.29 12.00
C VAL A 26 15.54 -15.95 11.85
N LYS A 27 15.88 -16.28 10.61
CA LYS A 27 17.11 -16.96 10.27
C LYS A 27 18.29 -16.05 10.59
N ALA A 28 19.12 -16.49 11.53
CA ALA A 28 20.42 -15.94 11.84
C ALA A 28 21.24 -15.73 10.55
N ASN A 29 21.80 -14.53 10.37
CA ASN A 29 23.03 -14.21 9.65
C ASN A 29 23.28 -12.70 9.70
N ILE A 30 23.53 -12.16 10.88
CA ILE A 30 24.08 -10.80 11.05
C ILE A 30 25.30 -10.88 11.95
N ALA A 31 26.48 -10.84 11.34
CA ALA A 31 27.71 -10.21 11.79
C ALA A 31 28.68 -10.21 10.59
N PRO A 32 29.47 -9.15 10.36
CA PRO A 32 30.42 -8.69 11.36
C PRO A 32 30.14 -7.29 11.89
N VAL A 33 30.22 -7.17 13.21
CA VAL A 33 30.50 -5.92 13.92
C VAL A 33 31.92 -5.49 13.52
N VAL A 34 32.04 -4.55 12.59
CA VAL A 34 33.27 -3.80 12.41
C VAL A 34 33.26 -2.67 13.43
N MET A 35 34.29 -2.70 14.27
CA MET A 35 34.54 -1.73 15.32
C MET A 35 34.76 -0.34 14.73
N ILE A 36 34.01 0.64 15.24
CA ILE A 36 34.31 2.07 15.07
C ILE A 36 35.19 2.52 16.24
N ALA A 37 36.50 2.46 16.02
CA ALA A 37 37.45 3.28 16.79
C ALA A 37 37.26 4.74 16.36
N THR A 38 37.03 5.62 17.32
CA THR A 38 36.93 7.06 17.12
C THR A 38 38.30 7.70 16.91
N SER A 39 38.28 8.79 16.14
CA SER A 39 39.29 9.84 15.91
C SER A 39 40.41 9.60 14.87
N ASN A 40 40.34 10.43 13.81
CA ASN A 40 41.31 10.68 12.74
C ASN A 40 42.68 11.18 13.25
N PRO A 41 43.70 11.16 12.38
CA PRO A 41 44.33 12.41 11.98
C PRO A 41 44.18 12.67 10.46
N VAL A 42 44.03 13.94 10.13
CA VAL A 42 43.94 14.48 8.77
C VAL A 42 45.23 14.25 7.99
N ASP A 43 45.12 13.71 6.78
CA ASP A 43 45.90 14.15 5.62
C ASP A 43 45.22 13.75 4.30
N ALA A 44 45.37 14.59 3.27
CA ALA A 44 44.52 14.66 2.10
C ALA A 44 44.93 13.74 0.93
N ALA A 45 43.96 13.05 0.32
CA ALA A 45 44.01 12.50 -1.04
C ALA A 45 42.57 12.31 -1.58
N PRO A 46 42.29 12.45 -2.89
CA PRO A 46 40.93 12.66 -3.40
C PRO A 46 40.11 11.36 -3.30
N ALA A 47 38.98 11.44 -2.60
CA ALA A 47 38.05 10.32 -2.45
C ALA A 47 37.25 10.11 -3.74
N THR A 48 37.43 8.96 -4.37
CA THR A 48 36.50 8.38 -5.34
C THR A 48 35.10 8.29 -4.69
N PRO A 49 34.01 8.75 -5.32
CA PRO A 49 32.68 8.62 -4.73
C PRO A 49 32.33 7.14 -4.55
N ALA A 50 32.14 6.71 -3.30
CA ALA A 50 31.58 5.41 -2.98
C ALA A 50 30.18 5.31 -3.60
N ALA A 51 30.01 4.35 -4.51
CA ALA A 51 28.73 4.08 -5.13
C ALA A 51 27.69 3.69 -4.05
N ALA A 52 26.62 4.47 -3.95
CA ALA A 52 25.48 4.15 -3.10
C ALA A 52 24.85 2.81 -3.54
N PRO A 53 24.30 2.01 -2.61
CA PRO A 53 23.67 0.74 -2.95
C PRO A 53 22.45 1.01 -3.84
N VAL A 54 22.50 0.50 -5.06
CA VAL A 54 21.37 0.47 -6.00
C VAL A 54 20.26 -0.37 -5.35
N ALA A 55 19.14 0.28 -5.02
CA ALA A 55 17.95 -0.41 -4.54
C ALA A 55 17.50 -1.45 -5.57
N ALA A 56 17.24 -2.68 -5.13
CA ALA A 56 16.74 -3.75 -5.99
C ALA A 56 15.42 -3.33 -6.67
N PRO A 57 15.17 -3.75 -7.92
CA PRO A 57 14.00 -3.34 -8.67
C PRO A 57 12.71 -3.83 -7.99
N VAL A 58 11.86 -2.89 -7.58
CA VAL A 58 10.52 -3.18 -7.10
C VAL A 58 9.66 -3.55 -8.31
N LYS A 59 9.04 -4.73 -8.30
CA LYS A 59 8.10 -5.14 -9.35
C LYS A 59 6.81 -4.32 -9.21
N VAL A 60 6.59 -3.39 -10.11
CA VAL A 60 5.38 -2.57 -10.19
C VAL A 60 4.33 -3.31 -11.02
N ALA A 61 3.10 -3.40 -10.53
CA ALA A 61 1.97 -3.94 -11.28
C ALA A 61 1.54 -2.96 -12.39
N SER A 62 0.86 -3.48 -13.43
CA SER A 62 0.26 -2.61 -14.44
C SER A 62 -0.82 -1.73 -13.82
N GLY A 63 -0.86 -0.44 -14.18
CA GLY A 63 -1.82 0.52 -13.65
C GLY A 63 -3.28 0.14 -13.86
N ASP A 64 -3.61 -0.47 -15.01
CA ASP A 64 -4.95 -1.01 -15.30
C ASP A 64 -5.33 -2.13 -14.32
N SER A 65 -4.39 -3.02 -13.99
CA SER A 65 -4.64 -4.12 -13.07
C SER A 65 -4.88 -3.63 -11.65
N VAL A 66 -4.07 -2.67 -11.18
CA VAL A 66 -4.26 -2.03 -9.87
C VAL A 66 -5.57 -1.26 -9.84
N TYR A 67 -5.90 -0.52 -10.91
CA TYR A 67 -7.16 0.19 -11.05
C TYR A 67 -8.35 -0.75 -10.89
N LYS A 68 -8.38 -1.87 -11.62
CA LYS A 68 -9.45 -2.86 -11.53
C LYS A 68 -9.58 -3.46 -10.14
N ALA A 69 -8.46 -3.75 -9.48
CA ALA A 69 -8.44 -4.42 -8.18
C ALA A 69 -8.83 -3.50 -7.00
N ALA A 70 -8.46 -2.21 -7.05
CA ALA A 70 -8.57 -1.33 -5.88
C ALA A 70 -9.31 0.00 -6.13
N CYS A 71 -9.36 0.50 -7.37
CA CYS A 71 -9.84 1.86 -7.65
C CYS A 71 -11.21 1.87 -8.33
N ALA A 72 -11.51 0.85 -9.12
CA ALA A 72 -12.68 0.77 -9.99
C ALA A 72 -14.00 0.79 -9.20
N ALA A 73 -14.01 0.29 -7.97
CA ALA A 73 -15.18 0.26 -7.09
C ALA A 73 -15.82 1.65 -6.92
N CYS A 74 -15.00 2.70 -6.86
CA CYS A 74 -15.48 4.07 -6.74
C CYS A 74 -15.41 4.83 -8.06
N HIS A 75 -14.32 4.68 -8.81
CA HIS A 75 -14.03 5.53 -9.95
C HIS A 75 -14.68 5.10 -11.26
N THR A 76 -15.26 3.91 -11.37
CA THR A 76 -15.99 3.51 -12.59
C THR A 76 -17.35 4.23 -12.65
N ALA A 77 -18.13 4.17 -11.58
CA ALA A 77 -19.47 4.76 -11.52
C ALA A 77 -19.51 6.13 -10.83
N GLY A 78 -18.40 6.59 -10.25
CA GLY A 78 -18.33 7.84 -9.50
C GLY A 78 -19.03 7.77 -8.14
N VAL A 79 -18.87 6.63 -7.44
CA VAL A 79 -19.48 6.39 -6.14
C VAL A 79 -18.99 7.43 -5.13
N ALA A 80 -19.90 7.94 -4.30
CA ALA A 80 -19.61 8.95 -3.28
C ALA A 80 -18.90 10.20 -3.82
N GLY A 81 -19.21 10.59 -5.07
CA GLY A 81 -18.61 11.78 -5.70
C GLY A 81 -17.17 11.56 -6.21
N ALA A 82 -16.72 10.31 -6.31
CA ALA A 82 -15.43 10.00 -6.91
C ALA A 82 -15.40 10.44 -8.40
N PRO A 83 -14.28 11.00 -8.88
CA PRO A 83 -14.17 11.37 -10.28
C PRO A 83 -14.24 10.12 -11.18
N LYS A 84 -15.18 10.12 -12.14
CA LYS A 84 -15.36 8.99 -13.07
C LYS A 84 -14.15 8.86 -14.00
N THR A 85 -13.57 7.67 -14.09
CA THR A 85 -12.50 7.38 -15.06
C THR A 85 -12.99 7.67 -16.48
N GLY A 86 -12.21 8.41 -17.26
CA GLY A 86 -12.57 8.82 -18.62
C GLY A 86 -13.41 10.10 -18.72
N ASP A 87 -13.95 10.62 -17.62
CA ASP A 87 -14.69 11.89 -17.65
C ASP A 87 -13.75 13.09 -17.68
N LYS A 88 -13.47 13.58 -18.89
CA LYS A 88 -12.56 14.71 -19.13
C LYS A 88 -12.94 15.96 -18.33
N SER A 89 -14.24 16.22 -18.14
CA SER A 89 -14.72 17.41 -17.44
C SER A 89 -14.38 17.36 -15.95
N GLN A 90 -14.46 16.18 -15.34
CA GLN A 90 -14.11 15.96 -13.94
C GLN A 90 -12.59 15.92 -13.71
N TRP A 91 -11.83 15.46 -14.71
CA TRP A 91 -10.37 15.31 -14.60
C TRP A 91 -9.57 16.55 -15.01
N ALA A 92 -10.07 17.40 -15.91
CA ALA A 92 -9.39 18.64 -16.32
C ALA A 92 -8.95 19.54 -15.14
N PRO A 93 -9.82 19.92 -14.18
CA PRO A 93 -9.40 20.75 -13.04
C PRO A 93 -8.46 20.02 -12.08
N ARG A 94 -8.45 18.68 -12.10
CA ARG A 94 -7.56 17.86 -11.26
C ARG A 94 -6.17 17.78 -11.87
N MET A 95 -6.09 17.58 -13.19
CA MET A 95 -4.84 17.61 -13.93
C MET A 95 -4.14 18.96 -13.82
N ALA A 96 -4.89 20.06 -13.73
CA ALA A 96 -4.34 21.39 -13.47
C ALA A 96 -3.63 21.54 -12.11
N GLN A 97 -3.89 20.65 -11.14
CA GLN A 97 -3.18 20.63 -9.85
C GLN A 97 -1.79 19.98 -9.94
N GLY A 98 -1.46 19.37 -11.09
CA GLY A 98 -0.22 18.65 -11.32
C GLY A 98 -0.28 17.18 -10.86
N LYS A 99 0.47 16.32 -11.57
CA LYS A 99 0.49 14.87 -11.31
C LYS A 99 0.96 14.52 -9.90
N ASP A 100 1.97 15.22 -9.39
CA ASP A 100 2.53 14.94 -8.06
C ASP A 100 1.52 15.15 -6.93
N THR A 101 0.68 16.17 -7.06
CA THR A 101 -0.42 16.43 -6.12
C THR A 101 -1.42 15.26 -6.14
N LEU A 102 -1.78 14.76 -7.33
CA LEU A 102 -2.71 13.63 -7.47
C LEU A 102 -2.12 12.34 -6.91
N TYR A 103 -0.83 12.09 -7.13
CA TYR A 103 -0.14 10.96 -6.51
C TYR A 103 -0.16 11.06 -5.00
N LYS A 104 0.18 12.22 -4.44
CA LYS A 104 0.15 12.43 -2.98
C LYS A 104 -1.23 12.14 -2.43
N HIS A 105 -2.27 12.73 -3.01
CA HIS A 105 -3.67 12.49 -2.60
C HIS A 105 -4.07 11.01 -2.67
N ALA A 106 -3.65 10.29 -3.71
CA ALA A 106 -3.94 8.87 -3.84
C ALA A 106 -3.18 8.01 -2.82
N ILE A 107 -1.93 8.36 -2.50
CA ILE A 107 -1.08 7.61 -1.57
C ILE A 107 -1.50 7.85 -0.12
N VAL A 108 -1.62 9.10 0.30
CA VAL A 108 -1.89 9.47 1.71
C VAL A 108 -3.38 9.60 2.02
N GLY A 109 -4.23 9.58 0.99
CA GLY A 109 -5.65 9.89 1.10
C GLY A 109 -5.92 11.38 0.93
N PHE A 110 -7.18 11.70 0.62
CA PHE A 110 -7.62 13.07 0.35
C PHE A 110 -9.08 13.27 0.73
N GLN A 111 -9.35 14.33 1.49
CA GLN A 111 -10.70 14.77 1.77
C GLN A 111 -11.04 15.92 0.80
N GLY A 112 -11.87 15.61 -0.19
CA GLY A 112 -12.34 16.58 -1.17
C GLY A 112 -13.64 17.24 -0.76
N LYS A 113 -14.09 18.19 -1.58
CA LYS A 113 -15.37 18.89 -1.38
C LYS A 113 -16.59 17.97 -1.46
N VAL A 114 -16.49 16.91 -2.28
CA VAL A 114 -17.62 16.07 -2.68
C VAL A 114 -17.52 14.65 -2.15
N GLY A 115 -16.36 14.26 -1.60
CA GLY A 115 -16.11 12.89 -1.19
C GLY A 115 -14.73 12.70 -0.57
N VAL A 116 -14.51 11.50 -0.03
CA VAL A 116 -13.26 11.11 0.62
C VAL A 116 -12.59 10.02 -0.21
N MET A 117 -11.32 10.22 -0.55
CA MET A 117 -10.46 9.21 -1.13
C MET A 117 -9.60 8.60 -0.01
N PRO A 118 -9.78 7.32 0.34
CA PRO A 118 -8.96 6.66 1.34
C PRO A 118 -7.50 6.53 0.87
N ALA A 119 -6.57 6.48 1.83
CA ALA A 119 -5.16 6.25 1.55
C ALA A 119 -4.96 4.96 0.74
N LYS A 120 -4.12 5.03 -0.31
CA LYS A 120 -3.85 3.94 -1.25
C LYS A 120 -5.12 3.30 -1.85
N GLY A 121 -6.18 4.09 -2.04
CA GLY A 121 -7.46 3.58 -2.53
C GLY A 121 -8.13 2.58 -1.58
N GLY A 122 -7.78 2.60 -0.29
CA GLY A 122 -8.30 1.67 0.72
C GLY A 122 -7.54 0.34 0.78
N ASN A 123 -6.51 0.14 -0.05
CA ASN A 123 -5.69 -1.07 -0.03
C ASN A 123 -4.26 -0.73 0.45
N THR A 124 -4.00 -0.95 1.74
CA THR A 124 -2.71 -0.66 2.37
C THR A 124 -1.56 -1.56 1.91
N ALA A 125 -1.87 -2.67 1.23
CA ALA A 125 -0.87 -3.58 0.67
C ALA A 125 -0.23 -3.06 -0.63
N LEU A 126 -0.82 -2.05 -1.28
CA LEU A 126 -0.25 -1.47 -2.50
C LEU A 126 1.05 -0.70 -2.19
N SER A 127 2.04 -0.86 -3.05
CA SER A 127 3.20 0.02 -3.04
C SER A 127 2.82 1.41 -3.59
N ASP A 128 3.58 2.43 -3.23
CA ASP A 128 3.36 3.78 -3.76
C ASP A 128 3.54 3.81 -5.30
N ALA A 129 4.38 2.94 -5.84
CA ALA A 129 4.58 2.79 -7.28
C ALA A 129 3.33 2.21 -7.96
N ASP A 130 2.67 1.22 -7.36
CA ASP A 130 1.41 0.65 -7.87
C ASP A 130 0.30 1.69 -7.88
N VAL A 131 0.20 2.48 -6.79
CA VAL A 131 -0.78 3.57 -6.70
C VAL A 131 -0.53 4.62 -7.78
N LYS A 132 0.74 5.03 -8.00
CA LYS A 132 1.10 5.98 -9.06
C LYS A 132 0.75 5.45 -10.45
N ALA A 133 1.03 4.17 -10.72
CA ALA A 133 0.69 3.52 -11.98
C ALA A 133 -0.83 3.52 -12.23
N ALA A 134 -1.64 3.27 -11.19
CA ALA A 134 -3.10 3.34 -11.29
C ALA A 134 -3.59 4.77 -11.56
N VAL A 135 -3.02 5.78 -10.88
CA VAL A 135 -3.33 7.19 -11.15
C VAL A 135 -2.98 7.54 -12.61
N ASP A 136 -1.83 7.11 -13.11
CA ASP A 136 -1.43 7.34 -14.49
C ASP A 136 -2.39 6.75 -15.51
N PHE A 137 -2.84 5.52 -15.27
CA PHE A 137 -3.87 4.89 -16.08
C PHE A 137 -5.12 5.77 -16.17
N MET A 138 -5.63 6.23 -15.02
CA MET A 138 -6.84 7.07 -14.96
C MET A 138 -6.66 8.42 -15.66
N LEU A 139 -5.48 9.04 -15.52
CA LEU A 139 -5.15 10.30 -16.19
C LEU A 139 -5.08 10.12 -17.71
N VAL A 140 -4.51 9.01 -18.19
CA VAL A 140 -4.48 8.70 -19.63
C VAL A 140 -5.89 8.43 -20.15
N SER A 141 -6.73 7.72 -19.39
CA SER A 141 -8.12 7.45 -19.78
C SER A 141 -8.96 8.71 -19.93
N ALA A 142 -8.61 9.79 -19.23
CA ALA A 142 -9.37 11.04 -19.21
C ALA A 142 -8.78 12.18 -20.07
N LYS A 143 -7.81 11.87 -20.95
CA LYS A 143 -7.30 12.80 -21.97
C LYS A 143 -8.23 12.90 -23.17
#